data_AF-A0A7M2WWU0-F1
#
_entry.id   AF-A0A7M2WWU0-F1
#
_cell.length_a   1.000
_cell.length_b   1.000
_cell.length_c   1.000
_cell.angle_alpha   90.00
_cell.angle_beta   90.00
_cell.angle_gamma   90.00
#
_symmetry.space_group_name_H-M   'P 1'
#
loop_
_entity.id
_entity.type
_entity.pdbx_description
1 polymer ?
#
loop_
_entity_poly.entity_id
_entity_poly.type
_entity_poly.pdbx_seq_one_letter_code
_entity_poly.pdbx_strand_id
1 'polypeptide(L)'
;MTTSTSILTLVSLLHERATENSATRQFRGEPVLAWTLRRVRRCDAVGAIALLCWDDQAPAVRPIAEAAGAEVISQGARQACPAMDAVSAARRWADGWRGGPLGTSSFDAGFHPAAVKAVAEQWNAQAVLLVDPAAALVDPALLSAVITQFDAKPAAEFVFTPAATGLGAMLLPRALVDRLAAANSHPGRLLHYFPDQVSREPIAQDGCAATPTTVARSVHRYTLTSQRQIARVESATADLNGQLVGTDAESIVARMAAGAQSGVPGGDLPREVVLELTTRRDSRPIFSPAGSAATDRPDLPLDVARRLIDEMAALDDTRLTLAGVGDPLLHADCIEVIRHAAGHGIAVNVETDLLSGDGERIAALAESPADLVSIHLPALAAQTYAQVMGVDAYALALGNVQGLVSRRAALNRGTPLVIPLFTKCRQNLQEMEPWYDQWLRAVGSAVILGPSTFAGLIPDVAVADMSPPLRVPCRRLRERLAVLSDGCFTTCEQDVAGRQVQGRTGDDALSHIWQSKFAALRNLHADGRLEELAVCAKCKEWHRA
;
A
#
# COMPACT_ATOMS: atom_id res chain seq x y z
N MET A 1 -37.95 -19.03 -19.03
CA MET A 1 -37.95 -17.57 -18.79
C MET A 1 -36.95 -17.33 -17.67
N THR A 2 -35.69 -17.09 -18.01
CA THR A 2 -34.66 -16.73 -17.05
C THR A 2 -34.97 -15.32 -16.55
N THR A 3 -35.29 -15.20 -15.26
CA THR A 3 -35.31 -13.92 -14.56
C THR A 3 -33.92 -13.31 -14.71
N SER A 4 -33.77 -12.34 -15.61
CA SER A 4 -32.50 -11.62 -15.76
C SER A 4 -32.23 -10.89 -14.44
N THR A 5 -31.27 -11.39 -13.66
CA THR A 5 -30.79 -10.78 -12.42
C THR A 5 -30.34 -9.35 -12.74
N SER A 6 -30.93 -8.33 -12.10
CA SER A 6 -30.55 -6.94 -12.32
C SER A 6 -29.21 -6.63 -11.63
N ILE A 7 -28.11 -6.95 -12.31
CA ILE A 7 -26.75 -6.65 -11.84
C ILE A 7 -26.35 -5.26 -12.32
N LEU A 8 -26.01 -4.39 -11.38
CA LEU A 8 -25.46 -3.07 -11.68
C LEU A 8 -23.94 -3.11 -11.57
N THR A 9 -23.23 -2.71 -12.62
CA THR A 9 -21.79 -2.45 -12.51
C THR A 9 -21.55 -1.04 -11.98
N LEU A 10 -20.79 -0.94 -10.90
CA LEU A 10 -20.49 0.32 -10.23
C LEU A 10 -19.00 0.62 -10.35
N VAL A 11 -18.69 1.81 -10.87
CA VAL A 11 -17.34 2.34 -10.97
C VAL A 11 -17.28 3.63 -10.16
N SER A 12 -16.48 3.67 -9.09
CA SER A 12 -16.46 4.79 -8.15
C SER A 12 -15.15 5.56 -8.16
N LEU A 13 -15.22 6.83 -8.57
CA LEU A 13 -14.10 7.78 -8.57
C LEU A 13 -13.97 8.57 -7.26
N LEU A 14 -14.83 8.29 -6.26
CA LEU A 14 -14.92 9.13 -5.05
C LEU A 14 -13.61 9.25 -4.26
N HIS A 15 -12.76 8.22 -4.33
CA HIS A 15 -11.44 8.18 -3.67
C HIS A 15 -10.34 8.91 -4.45
N GLU A 16 -10.56 9.18 -5.73
CA GLU A 16 -9.58 9.85 -6.58
C GLU A 16 -9.66 11.38 -6.40
N ARG A 17 -8.56 12.09 -6.67
CA ARG A 17 -8.51 13.56 -6.58
C ARG A 17 -9.20 14.19 -7.79
N ALA A 18 -9.67 15.43 -7.69
CA ALA A 18 -10.31 16.10 -8.83
C ALA A 18 -9.32 16.40 -9.98
N THR A 19 -8.10 16.81 -9.62
CA THR A 19 -7.06 17.21 -10.59
C THR A 19 -6.39 16.01 -11.28
N GLU A 20 -6.33 14.88 -10.60
CA GLU A 20 -5.63 13.69 -11.06
C GLU A 20 -6.43 12.44 -10.67
N ASN A 21 -7.13 11.89 -11.66
CA ASN A 21 -8.02 10.73 -11.53
C ASN A 21 -8.08 9.96 -12.85
N SER A 22 -8.79 8.84 -12.85
CA SER A 22 -8.94 7.98 -14.02
C SER A 22 -9.64 8.67 -15.22
N ALA A 23 -10.44 9.71 -15.00
CA ALA A 23 -11.07 10.48 -16.09
C ALA A 23 -10.12 11.51 -16.73
N THR A 24 -9.09 11.96 -16.03
CA THR A 24 -8.11 12.94 -16.56
C THR A 24 -6.79 12.30 -17.00
N ARG A 25 -6.36 11.24 -16.30
CA ARG A 25 -5.13 10.50 -16.59
C ARG A 25 -5.22 9.76 -17.91
N GLN A 26 -4.17 9.88 -18.72
CA GLN A 26 -4.12 9.31 -20.07
C GLN A 26 -3.34 7.99 -20.11
N PHE A 27 -3.80 7.07 -20.95
CA PHE A 27 -3.11 5.85 -21.33
C PHE A 27 -3.28 5.67 -22.84
N ARG A 28 -2.19 5.65 -23.60
CA ARG A 28 -2.21 5.63 -25.09
C ARG A 28 -3.08 6.71 -25.72
N GLY A 29 -3.06 7.92 -25.15
CA GLY A 29 -3.76 9.10 -25.67
C GLY A 29 -5.27 9.14 -25.37
N GLU A 30 -5.78 8.24 -24.53
CA GLU A 30 -7.17 8.26 -24.08
C GLU A 30 -7.26 8.20 -22.54
N PRO A 31 -8.32 8.73 -21.92
CA PRO A 31 -8.53 8.60 -20.48
C PRO A 31 -8.52 7.15 -20.00
N VAL A 32 -7.88 6.87 -18.88
CA VAL A 32 -7.84 5.53 -18.24
C VAL A 32 -9.26 5.00 -18.02
N LEU A 33 -10.19 5.84 -17.56
CA LEU A 33 -11.59 5.49 -17.35
C LEU A 33 -12.25 5.01 -18.65
N ALA A 34 -11.92 5.61 -19.80
CA ALA A 34 -12.48 5.20 -21.09
C ALA A 34 -12.04 3.77 -21.45
N TRP A 35 -10.78 3.41 -21.16
CA TRP A 35 -10.28 2.04 -21.31
C TRP A 35 -11.01 1.06 -20.39
N THR A 36 -11.17 1.41 -19.12
CA THR A 36 -11.92 0.60 -18.13
C THR A 36 -13.32 0.31 -18.65
N LEU A 37 -14.08 1.35 -19.02
CA LEU A 37 -15.47 1.19 -19.50
C LEU A 37 -15.56 0.40 -20.80
N ARG A 38 -14.63 0.61 -21.75
CA ARG A 38 -14.58 -0.13 -23.01
C ARG A 38 -14.38 -1.62 -22.78
N ARG A 39 -13.54 -2.02 -21.83
CA ARG A 39 -13.33 -3.43 -21.49
C ARG A 39 -14.49 -3.99 -20.69
N VAL A 40 -15.03 -3.27 -19.70
CA VAL A 40 -16.26 -3.68 -18.98
C VAL A 40 -17.40 -3.99 -19.95
N ARG A 41 -17.60 -3.15 -20.98
CA ARG A 41 -18.63 -3.34 -22.02
C ARG A 41 -18.44 -4.55 -22.93
N ARG A 42 -17.27 -5.19 -22.92
CA ARG A 42 -17.03 -6.45 -23.65
C ARG A 42 -17.51 -7.67 -22.87
N CYS A 43 -17.98 -7.52 -21.64
CA CYS A 43 -18.63 -8.58 -20.89
C CYS A 43 -20.13 -8.54 -21.18
N ASP A 44 -20.65 -9.51 -21.95
CA ASP A 44 -22.06 -9.57 -22.34
C ASP A 44 -23.02 -9.72 -21.14
N ALA A 45 -22.51 -10.20 -20.00
CA ALA A 45 -23.26 -10.34 -18.77
C ALA A 45 -23.40 -9.02 -17.98
N VAL A 46 -22.65 -7.97 -18.35
CA VAL A 46 -22.77 -6.64 -17.74
C VAL A 46 -23.96 -5.90 -18.34
N GLY A 47 -24.95 -5.60 -17.50
CA GLY A 47 -26.10 -4.78 -17.89
C GLY A 47 -25.80 -3.27 -17.81
N ALA A 48 -26.26 -2.66 -16.72
CA ALA A 48 -26.10 -1.23 -16.47
C ALA A 48 -24.74 -0.89 -15.87
N ILE A 49 -24.24 0.30 -16.18
CA ILE A 49 -23.02 0.85 -15.61
C ILE A 49 -23.34 2.21 -14.98
N ALA A 50 -23.06 2.36 -13.69
CA ALA A 50 -23.15 3.61 -12.96
C ALA A 50 -21.76 4.09 -12.53
N LEU A 51 -21.51 5.38 -12.69
CA LEU A 51 -20.28 6.07 -12.31
C LEU A 51 -20.56 6.99 -11.13
N LEU A 52 -19.91 6.73 -10.00
CA LEU A 52 -19.96 7.64 -8.85
C LEU A 52 -18.81 8.63 -8.93
N CYS A 53 -19.13 9.91 -8.81
CA CYS A 53 -18.13 10.98 -8.74
C CYS A 53 -18.62 12.14 -7.88
N TRP A 54 -17.69 13.01 -7.50
CA TRP A 54 -18.02 14.32 -6.92
C TRP A 54 -18.32 15.34 -8.03
N ASP A 55 -18.94 16.47 -7.67
CA ASP A 55 -19.21 17.57 -8.62
C ASP A 55 -17.93 18.10 -9.29
N ASP A 56 -16.81 18.09 -8.58
CA ASP A 56 -15.51 18.56 -9.09
C ASP A 56 -14.87 17.60 -10.13
N GLN A 57 -15.33 16.35 -10.19
CA GLN A 57 -14.91 15.34 -11.17
C GLN A 57 -15.87 15.25 -12.35
N ALA A 58 -17.14 15.60 -12.15
CA ALA A 58 -18.20 15.41 -13.13
C ALA A 58 -17.90 15.99 -14.53
N PRO A 59 -17.26 17.18 -14.69
CA PRO A 59 -16.93 17.71 -16.01
C PRO A 59 -16.02 16.79 -16.85
N ALA A 60 -15.08 16.09 -16.21
CA ALA A 60 -14.19 15.14 -16.90
C ALA A 60 -14.88 13.77 -17.11
N VAL A 61 -15.73 13.34 -16.18
CA VAL A 61 -16.38 12.02 -16.21
C VAL A 61 -17.52 11.96 -17.23
N ARG A 62 -18.34 13.02 -17.35
CA ARG A 62 -19.58 13.00 -18.16
C ARG A 62 -19.35 12.65 -19.65
N PRO A 63 -18.38 13.25 -20.38
CA PRO A 63 -18.18 12.92 -21.79
C PRO A 63 -17.75 11.46 -21.99
N ILE A 64 -16.94 10.92 -21.07
CA ILE A 64 -16.47 9.53 -21.12
C ILE A 64 -17.63 8.57 -20.83
N ALA A 65 -18.45 8.89 -19.83
CA ALA A 65 -19.63 8.12 -19.46
C ALA A 65 -20.65 8.03 -20.60
N GLU A 66 -20.95 9.17 -21.23
CA GLU A 66 -21.88 9.26 -22.36
C GLU A 66 -21.44 8.37 -23.53
N ALA A 67 -20.16 8.45 -23.91
CA ALA A 67 -19.59 7.61 -24.97
C ALA A 67 -19.64 6.11 -24.66
N ALA A 68 -19.65 5.72 -23.38
CA ALA A 68 -19.74 4.33 -22.94
C ALA A 68 -21.17 3.87 -22.59
N GLY A 69 -22.17 4.76 -22.74
CA GLY A 69 -23.55 4.53 -22.32
C GLY A 69 -23.68 4.27 -20.82
N ALA A 70 -22.85 4.88 -19.99
CA ALA A 70 -22.88 4.78 -18.54
C ALA A 70 -23.58 5.99 -17.91
N GLU A 71 -24.26 5.80 -16.78
CA GLU A 71 -24.93 6.89 -16.05
C GLU A 71 -23.98 7.50 -15.02
N VAL A 72 -23.90 8.84 -14.98
CA VAL A 72 -23.11 9.56 -13.96
C VAL A 72 -24.01 9.97 -12.80
N ILE A 73 -23.62 9.55 -11.60
CA ILE A 73 -24.33 9.85 -10.37
C ILE A 73 -23.42 10.70 -9.49
N SER A 74 -23.66 12.02 -9.49
CA SER A 74 -22.91 12.93 -8.62
C SER A 74 -23.34 12.76 -7.17
N GLN A 75 -22.37 12.75 -6.27
CA GLN A 75 -22.59 12.79 -4.81
C GLN A 75 -22.60 14.23 -4.27
N GLY A 76 -22.65 15.23 -5.15
CA GLY A 76 -22.62 16.65 -4.80
C GLY A 76 -21.19 17.17 -4.59
N ALA A 77 -21.08 18.27 -3.85
CA ALA A 77 -19.78 18.85 -3.49
C ALA A 77 -18.93 17.81 -2.73
N ARG A 78 -17.62 17.82 -2.98
CA ARG A 78 -16.69 16.90 -2.31
C ARG A 78 -16.73 17.09 -0.79
N GLN A 79 -16.84 15.97 -0.06
CA GLN A 79 -16.85 15.94 1.39
C GLN A 79 -15.73 15.05 1.91
N ALA A 80 -15.24 15.36 3.12
CA ALA A 80 -14.31 14.49 3.82
C ALA A 80 -15.01 13.18 4.19
N CYS A 81 -14.36 12.05 3.91
CA CYS A 81 -14.90 10.73 4.22
C CYS A 81 -13.82 9.90 4.93
N PRO A 82 -13.76 9.96 6.27
CA PRO A 82 -12.68 9.35 7.05
C PRO A 82 -12.43 7.87 6.75
N ALA A 83 -13.48 7.09 6.55
CA ALA A 83 -13.36 5.68 6.20
C ALA A 83 -12.70 5.48 4.82
N MET A 84 -13.10 6.28 3.83
CA MET A 84 -12.52 6.22 2.48
C MET A 84 -11.08 6.75 2.47
N ASP A 85 -10.78 7.80 3.26
CA ASP A 85 -9.42 8.33 3.42
C ASP A 85 -8.49 7.27 4.03
N ALA A 86 -8.97 6.55 5.05
CA ALA A 86 -8.26 5.45 5.68
C ALA A 86 -7.99 4.29 4.69
N VAL A 87 -9.00 3.91 3.90
CA VAL A 87 -8.83 2.90 2.83
C VAL A 87 -7.82 3.38 1.79
N SER A 88 -7.91 4.63 1.36
CA SER A 88 -7.03 5.20 0.34
C SER A 88 -5.58 5.25 0.81
N ALA A 89 -5.35 5.65 2.07
CA ALA A 89 -4.05 5.56 2.72
C ALA A 89 -3.55 4.11 2.77
N ALA A 90 -4.33 3.15 3.26
CA ALA A 90 -3.94 1.74 3.30
C ALA A 90 -3.58 1.18 1.90
N ARG A 91 -4.35 1.55 0.86
CA ARG A 91 -4.12 1.14 -0.53
C ARG A 91 -2.88 1.79 -1.15
N ARG A 92 -2.49 3.00 -0.72
CA ARG A 92 -1.20 3.58 -1.10
C ARG A 92 -0.02 2.71 -0.66
N TRP A 93 -0.16 1.94 0.41
CA TRP A 93 0.87 1.07 0.98
C TRP A 93 0.69 -0.43 0.69
N ALA A 94 -0.30 -0.80 -0.15
CA ALA A 94 -0.60 -2.20 -0.47
C ALA A 94 -0.70 -2.44 -1.98
N ASP A 95 0.16 -3.33 -2.50
CA ASP A 95 0.18 -3.66 -3.94
C ASP A 95 -0.64 -4.92 -4.30
N GLY A 96 -0.84 -5.80 -3.32
CA GLY A 96 -1.71 -6.98 -3.45
C GLY A 96 -3.20 -6.61 -3.54
N TRP A 97 -4.00 -7.53 -4.09
CA TRP A 97 -5.46 -7.37 -4.18
C TRP A 97 -6.16 -7.51 -2.83
N ARG A 98 -5.54 -8.16 -1.84
CA ARG A 98 -5.99 -8.24 -0.44
C ARG A 98 -4.83 -8.16 0.54
N GLY A 99 -5.15 -7.96 1.83
CA GLY A 99 -4.17 -8.02 2.92
C GLY A 99 -3.47 -6.69 3.21
N GLY A 100 -4.06 -5.56 2.80
CA GLY A 100 -3.56 -4.25 3.20
C GLY A 100 -3.88 -3.92 4.66
N PRO A 101 -3.32 -2.82 5.21
CA PRO A 101 -3.71 -2.30 6.52
C PRO A 101 -5.23 -2.17 6.65
N LEU A 102 -5.77 -2.29 7.87
CA LEU A 102 -7.21 -2.34 8.17
C LEU A 102 -7.98 -3.50 7.51
N GLY A 103 -7.27 -4.52 7.01
CA GLY A 103 -7.89 -5.60 6.26
C GLY A 103 -8.42 -5.15 4.90
N THR A 104 -7.80 -4.13 4.30
CA THR A 104 -8.23 -3.59 3.01
C THR A 104 -7.86 -4.50 1.84
N SER A 105 -8.63 -4.36 0.77
CA SER A 105 -8.52 -5.03 -0.51
C SER A 105 -8.67 -4.02 -1.65
N SER A 106 -8.34 -4.44 -2.88
CA SER A 106 -8.52 -3.60 -4.07
C SER A 106 -9.98 -3.24 -4.34
N PHE A 107 -10.94 -4.01 -3.81
CA PHE A 107 -12.38 -3.76 -4.00
C PHE A 107 -12.93 -2.65 -3.10
N ASP A 108 -12.13 -2.15 -2.16
CA ASP A 108 -12.54 -1.08 -1.24
C ASP A 108 -12.31 0.32 -1.83
N ALA A 109 -11.51 0.43 -2.90
CA ALA A 109 -11.18 1.72 -3.51
C ALA A 109 -12.45 2.42 -4.02
N GLY A 110 -12.74 3.59 -3.46
CA GLY A 110 -13.94 4.37 -3.79
C GLY A 110 -15.25 3.80 -3.24
N PHE A 111 -15.22 2.75 -2.42
CA PHE A 111 -16.45 2.19 -1.85
C PHE A 111 -17.01 3.10 -0.75
N HIS A 112 -18.07 3.84 -1.07
CA HIS A 112 -18.82 4.65 -0.10
C HIS A 112 -20.15 3.96 0.23
N PRO A 113 -20.30 3.29 1.40
CA PRO A 113 -21.39 2.35 1.64
C PRO A 113 -22.79 2.94 1.43
N ALA A 114 -23.03 4.15 1.92
CA ALA A 114 -24.33 4.82 1.77
C ALA A 114 -24.63 5.21 0.31
N ALA A 115 -23.62 5.58 -0.47
CA ALA A 115 -23.78 5.98 -1.87
C ALA A 115 -24.06 4.74 -2.73
N VAL A 116 -23.29 3.67 -2.50
CA VAL A 116 -23.47 2.37 -3.15
C VAL A 116 -24.89 1.83 -2.88
N LYS A 117 -25.37 1.92 -1.63
CA LYS A 117 -26.74 1.54 -1.25
C LYS A 117 -27.78 2.38 -2.01
N ALA A 118 -27.66 3.70 -1.98
CA ALA A 118 -28.62 4.61 -2.64
C ALA A 118 -28.72 4.34 -4.15
N VAL A 119 -27.57 4.09 -4.80
CA VAL A 119 -27.53 3.74 -6.23
C VAL A 119 -28.18 2.37 -6.49
N ALA A 120 -27.88 1.37 -5.66
CA ALA A 120 -28.51 0.06 -5.77
C ALA A 120 -30.04 0.11 -5.55
N GLU A 121 -30.53 1.06 -4.74
CA GLU A 121 -31.96 1.35 -4.55
C GLU A 121 -32.59 1.98 -5.77
N GLN A 122 -31.97 3.04 -6.29
CA GLN A 122 -32.44 3.76 -7.48
C GLN A 122 -32.61 2.83 -8.68
N TRP A 123 -31.67 1.88 -8.85
CA TRP A 123 -31.66 0.93 -9.96
C TRP A 123 -32.43 -0.37 -9.70
N ASN A 124 -33.01 -0.54 -8.51
CA ASN A 124 -33.61 -1.81 -8.07
C ASN A 124 -32.69 -3.01 -8.37
N ALA A 125 -31.40 -2.84 -8.09
CA ALA A 125 -30.36 -3.82 -8.41
C ALA A 125 -30.37 -4.96 -7.37
N GLN A 126 -30.35 -6.20 -7.85
CA GLN A 126 -30.23 -7.39 -7.00
C GLN A 126 -28.81 -7.60 -6.49
N ALA A 127 -27.82 -7.13 -7.24
CA ALA A 127 -26.42 -7.15 -6.87
C ALA A 127 -25.65 -6.00 -7.54
N VAL A 128 -24.50 -5.67 -6.95
CA VAL A 128 -23.58 -4.64 -7.42
C VAL A 128 -22.23 -5.27 -7.74
N LEU A 129 -21.78 -5.15 -8.98
CA LEU A 129 -20.44 -5.54 -9.43
C LEU A 129 -19.50 -4.33 -9.32
N LEU A 130 -18.51 -4.42 -8.43
CA LEU A 130 -17.52 -3.39 -8.19
C LEU A 130 -16.35 -3.51 -9.16
N VAL A 131 -16.06 -2.43 -9.88
CA VAL A 131 -14.89 -2.31 -10.77
C VAL A 131 -14.17 -1.00 -10.46
N ASP A 132 -12.86 -1.08 -10.25
CA ASP A 132 -11.99 0.08 -10.00
C ASP A 132 -11.93 0.98 -11.26
N PRO A 133 -12.09 2.31 -11.14
CA PRO A 133 -12.04 3.22 -12.30
C PRO A 133 -10.72 3.18 -13.06
N ALA A 134 -9.62 2.84 -12.38
CA ALA A 134 -8.29 2.73 -12.95
C ALA A 134 -7.99 1.34 -13.55
N ALA A 135 -8.96 0.41 -13.57
CA ALA A 135 -8.83 -0.94 -14.11
C ALA A 135 -8.92 -1.00 -15.64
N ALA A 136 -8.07 -0.23 -16.33
CA ALA A 136 -8.02 -0.18 -17.80
C ALA A 136 -7.67 -1.52 -18.47
N LEU A 137 -7.21 -2.50 -17.68
CA LEU A 137 -6.84 -3.85 -18.11
C LEU A 137 -7.79 -4.93 -17.56
N VAL A 138 -8.94 -4.55 -17.00
CA VAL A 138 -9.94 -5.48 -16.46
C VAL A 138 -10.32 -6.54 -17.49
N ASP A 139 -10.39 -7.80 -17.09
CA ASP A 139 -10.66 -8.90 -18.02
C ASP A 139 -12.17 -9.20 -18.09
N PRO A 140 -12.81 -9.04 -19.27
CA PRO A 140 -14.23 -9.38 -19.43
C PRO A 140 -14.57 -10.81 -19.05
N ALA A 141 -13.66 -11.77 -19.25
CA ALA A 141 -13.87 -13.17 -18.89
C ALA A 141 -13.91 -13.35 -17.35
N LEU A 142 -13.10 -12.60 -16.61
CA LEU A 142 -13.12 -12.61 -15.15
C LEU A 142 -14.40 -11.95 -14.60
N LEU A 143 -14.89 -10.87 -15.23
CA LEU A 143 -16.19 -10.29 -14.88
C LEU A 143 -17.33 -11.29 -15.10
N SER A 144 -17.32 -11.97 -16.26
CA SER A 144 -18.32 -12.99 -16.60
C SER A 144 -18.27 -14.18 -15.63
N ALA A 145 -17.07 -14.60 -15.20
CA ALA A 145 -16.89 -15.66 -14.22
C ALA A 145 -17.50 -15.29 -12.86
N VAL A 146 -17.34 -14.05 -12.39
CA VAL A 146 -17.96 -13.56 -11.15
C VAL A 146 -19.49 -13.59 -11.26
N ILE A 147 -20.06 -13.10 -12.36
CA ILE A 147 -21.51 -13.07 -12.56
C ILE A 147 -22.09 -14.49 -12.66
N THR A 148 -21.46 -15.36 -13.45
CA THR A 148 -21.88 -16.76 -13.61
C THR A 148 -21.82 -17.52 -12.29
N GLN A 149 -20.77 -17.29 -11.50
CA GLN A 149 -20.63 -17.91 -10.19
C GLN A 149 -21.71 -17.43 -9.21
N PHE A 150 -22.09 -16.15 -9.26
CA PHE A 150 -23.18 -15.61 -8.45
C PHE A 150 -24.52 -16.29 -8.77
N ASP A 151 -24.86 -16.44 -10.04
CA ASP A 151 -26.08 -17.13 -10.46
C ASP A 151 -26.06 -18.63 -10.08
N ALA A 152 -24.89 -19.27 -10.17
CA ALA A 152 -24.71 -20.69 -9.85
C ALA A 152 -24.68 -20.98 -8.34
N LYS A 153 -24.32 -19.99 -7.50
CA LYS A 153 -24.13 -20.13 -6.06
C LYS A 153 -24.92 -19.07 -5.28
N PRO A 154 -26.27 -19.13 -5.28
CA PRO A 154 -27.09 -18.12 -4.61
C PRO A 154 -26.92 -18.05 -3.09
N ALA A 155 -26.30 -19.07 -2.48
CA ALA A 155 -25.98 -19.09 -1.05
C ALA A 155 -24.65 -18.38 -0.70
N ALA A 156 -23.84 -18.00 -1.70
CA ALA A 156 -22.60 -17.27 -1.46
C ALA A 156 -22.92 -15.84 -0.97
N GLU A 157 -22.26 -15.42 0.11
CA GLU A 157 -22.48 -14.08 0.69
C GLU A 157 -22.00 -12.96 -0.25
N PHE A 158 -20.97 -13.25 -1.05
CA PHE A 158 -20.41 -12.40 -2.10
C PHE A 158 -19.62 -13.28 -3.07
N VAL A 159 -19.29 -12.74 -4.24
CA VAL A 159 -18.47 -13.42 -5.24
C VAL A 159 -17.31 -12.52 -5.66
N PHE A 160 -16.13 -13.08 -5.83
CA PHE A 160 -14.94 -12.31 -6.25
C PHE A 160 -13.98 -13.16 -7.06
N THR A 161 -13.04 -12.48 -7.72
CA THR A 161 -11.89 -13.13 -8.37
C THR A 161 -10.63 -12.88 -7.57
N PRO A 162 -9.84 -13.90 -7.19
CA PRO A 162 -8.54 -13.72 -6.56
C PRO A 162 -7.46 -13.26 -7.56
N ALA A 163 -7.81 -12.32 -8.44
CA ALA A 163 -6.95 -11.79 -9.49
C ALA A 163 -6.14 -10.60 -9.00
N ALA A 164 -4.98 -10.36 -9.63
CA ALA A 164 -4.20 -9.17 -9.33
C ALA A 164 -5.00 -7.88 -9.55
N THR A 165 -4.72 -6.88 -8.71
CA THR A 165 -5.41 -5.58 -8.67
C THR A 165 -5.51 -4.96 -10.07
N GLY A 166 -6.73 -4.67 -10.53
CA GLY A 166 -7.01 -4.08 -11.84
C GLY A 166 -7.39 -5.06 -12.94
N LEU A 167 -7.38 -6.37 -12.68
CA LEU A 167 -7.79 -7.39 -13.66
C LEU A 167 -9.18 -7.98 -13.37
N GLY A 168 -9.58 -8.04 -12.10
CA GLY A 168 -10.81 -8.68 -11.64
C GLY A 168 -11.84 -7.73 -11.04
N ALA A 169 -12.89 -8.33 -10.45
CA ALA A 169 -13.99 -7.63 -9.79
C ALA A 169 -14.53 -8.42 -8.59
N MET A 170 -15.41 -7.75 -7.83
CA MET A 170 -16.18 -8.33 -6.73
C MET A 170 -17.65 -7.98 -6.90
N LEU A 171 -18.55 -8.93 -6.70
CA LEU A 171 -19.99 -8.78 -6.76
C LEU A 171 -20.60 -8.95 -5.37
N LEU A 172 -21.41 -7.96 -4.99
CA LEU A 172 -22.08 -7.87 -3.70
C LEU A 172 -23.60 -7.99 -3.88
N PRO A 173 -24.26 -8.97 -3.26
CA PRO A 173 -25.72 -9.03 -3.22
C PRO A 173 -26.29 -7.81 -2.51
N ARG A 174 -27.51 -7.38 -2.88
CA ARG A 174 -28.15 -6.20 -2.31
C ARG A 174 -28.23 -6.23 -0.78
N ALA A 175 -28.59 -7.38 -0.21
CA ALA A 175 -28.65 -7.57 1.24
C ALA A 175 -27.30 -7.36 1.94
N LEU A 176 -26.18 -7.68 1.29
CA LEU A 176 -24.84 -7.39 1.82
C LEU A 176 -24.51 -5.90 1.71
N VAL A 177 -24.84 -5.25 0.60
CA VAL A 177 -24.67 -3.79 0.44
C VAL A 177 -25.42 -3.04 1.55
N ASP A 178 -26.66 -3.44 1.83
CA ASP A 178 -27.47 -2.83 2.89
C ASP A 178 -26.83 -3.02 4.28
N ARG A 179 -26.29 -4.22 4.58
CA ARG A 179 -25.56 -4.48 5.84
C ARG A 179 -24.27 -3.67 5.96
N LEU A 180 -23.48 -3.60 4.88
CA LEU A 180 -22.25 -2.81 4.85
C LEU A 180 -22.55 -1.32 5.06
N ALA A 181 -23.63 -0.81 4.46
CA ALA A 181 -24.09 0.56 4.68
C ALA A 181 -24.52 0.81 6.14
N ALA A 182 -25.29 -0.10 6.74
CA ALA A 182 -25.70 0.02 8.14
C ALA A 182 -24.52 -0.03 9.12
N ALA A 183 -23.49 -0.82 8.80
CA ALA A 183 -22.27 -0.93 9.60
C ALA A 183 -21.20 0.13 9.27
N ASN A 184 -21.43 0.99 8.27
CA ASN A 184 -20.43 1.88 7.69
C ASN A 184 -19.09 1.18 7.40
N SER A 185 -19.16 0.03 6.74
CA SER A 185 -18.03 -0.88 6.49
C SER A 185 -17.80 -1.09 4.98
N HIS A 186 -16.61 -1.56 4.64
CA HIS A 186 -16.20 -1.87 3.27
C HIS A 186 -16.06 -3.40 3.06
N PRO A 187 -16.19 -3.90 1.81
CA PRO A 187 -16.25 -5.34 1.54
C PRO A 187 -14.95 -6.10 1.82
N GLY A 188 -13.78 -5.46 1.75
CA GLY A 188 -12.48 -6.08 2.01
C GLY A 188 -12.34 -6.67 3.42
N ARG A 189 -13.09 -6.17 4.41
CA ARG A 189 -13.15 -6.80 5.74
C ARG A 189 -13.60 -8.26 5.65
N LEU A 190 -14.48 -8.60 4.71
CA LEU A 190 -14.94 -9.99 4.50
C LEU A 190 -13.84 -10.91 3.96
N LEU A 191 -12.75 -10.33 3.43
CA LEU A 191 -11.58 -11.04 2.93
C LEU A 191 -10.43 -11.09 3.94
N HIS A 192 -10.63 -10.50 5.12
CA HIS A 192 -9.63 -10.38 6.16
C HIS A 192 -9.88 -11.35 7.31
N TYR A 193 -8.81 -11.80 7.95
CA TYR A 193 -8.89 -12.60 9.16
C TYR A 193 -9.29 -11.71 10.34
N PHE A 194 -10.30 -12.13 11.11
CA PHE A 194 -10.63 -11.54 12.41
C PHE A 194 -10.57 -12.62 13.49
N PRO A 195 -9.83 -12.43 14.59
CA PRO A 195 -9.65 -13.45 15.63
C PRO A 195 -10.98 -13.95 16.22
N ASP A 196 -11.97 -13.06 16.31
CA ASP A 196 -13.28 -13.36 16.89
C ASP A 196 -14.28 -13.96 15.87
N GLN A 197 -13.90 -14.01 14.59
CA GLN A 197 -14.73 -14.51 13.49
C GLN A 197 -13.97 -15.57 12.70
N VAL A 198 -13.78 -16.73 13.33
CA VAL A 198 -13.16 -17.89 12.69
C VAL A 198 -14.05 -18.35 11.53
N SER A 199 -13.59 -18.09 10.31
CA SER A 199 -14.26 -18.49 9.08
C SER A 199 -13.30 -19.29 8.20
N ARG A 200 -13.85 -20.03 7.25
CA ARG A 200 -13.03 -20.68 6.22
C ARG A 200 -12.38 -19.60 5.36
N GLU A 201 -11.16 -19.84 4.91
CA GLU A 201 -10.47 -18.94 4.00
C GLU A 201 -11.33 -18.67 2.73
N PRO A 202 -11.70 -17.40 2.43
CA PRO A 202 -12.58 -17.05 1.31
C PRO A 202 -12.18 -17.63 -0.06
N ILE A 203 -10.89 -17.79 -0.35
CA ILE A 203 -10.46 -18.35 -1.65
C ILE A 203 -10.79 -19.84 -1.80
N ALA A 204 -11.10 -20.53 -0.70
CA ALA A 204 -11.51 -21.93 -0.66
C ALA A 204 -13.04 -22.10 -0.55
N GLN A 205 -13.80 -21.00 -0.61
CA GLN A 205 -15.26 -21.01 -0.51
C GLN A 205 -15.95 -20.89 -1.88
N ASP A 206 -17.25 -21.17 -1.91
CA ASP A 206 -18.09 -21.08 -3.12
C ASP A 206 -18.14 -19.66 -3.73
N GLY A 207 -17.83 -18.61 -2.98
CA GLY A 207 -17.75 -17.24 -3.48
C GLY A 207 -16.48 -16.94 -4.31
N CYS A 208 -15.50 -17.83 -4.35
CA CYS A 208 -14.28 -17.65 -5.12
C CYS A 208 -14.48 -18.11 -6.56
N ALA A 209 -14.61 -17.17 -7.49
CA ALA A 209 -14.77 -17.47 -8.91
C ALA A 209 -13.45 -17.98 -9.52
N ALA A 210 -13.57 -18.91 -10.48
CA ALA A 210 -12.41 -19.50 -11.16
C ALA A 210 -11.54 -18.42 -11.80
N THR A 211 -10.24 -18.44 -11.50
CA THR A 211 -9.26 -17.48 -12.01
C THR A 211 -8.03 -18.24 -12.48
N PRO A 212 -7.45 -17.94 -13.65
CA PRO A 212 -6.24 -18.59 -14.10
C PRO A 212 -5.10 -18.42 -13.09
N THR A 213 -4.32 -19.48 -12.88
CA THR A 213 -3.30 -19.52 -11.82
C THR A 213 -2.22 -18.46 -12.01
N THR A 214 -1.86 -18.15 -13.26
CA THR A 214 -0.90 -17.09 -13.63
C THR A 214 -1.38 -15.71 -13.17
N VAL A 215 -2.67 -15.41 -13.39
CA VAL A 215 -3.33 -14.17 -12.98
C VAL A 215 -3.45 -14.08 -11.47
N ALA A 216 -3.88 -15.16 -10.81
CA ALA A 216 -4.08 -15.19 -9.36
C ALA A 216 -2.76 -15.10 -8.57
N ARG A 217 -1.66 -15.60 -9.12
CA ARG A 217 -0.33 -15.58 -8.49
C ARG A 217 0.54 -14.39 -8.92
N SER A 218 0.03 -13.51 -9.77
CA SER A 218 0.78 -12.31 -10.16
C SER A 218 1.00 -11.40 -8.95
N VAL A 219 2.26 -11.02 -8.73
CA VAL A 219 2.67 -10.08 -7.68
C VAL A 219 2.67 -8.62 -8.14
N HIS A 220 2.32 -8.37 -9.40
CA HIS A 220 2.24 -7.03 -9.96
C HIS A 220 0.81 -6.47 -9.88
N ARG A 221 0.73 -5.14 -9.83
CA ARG A 221 -0.50 -4.36 -9.96
C ARG A 221 -0.75 -4.02 -11.44
N TYR A 222 -2.01 -3.92 -11.84
CA TYR A 222 -2.45 -3.61 -13.21
C TYR A 222 -3.39 -2.40 -13.30
N THR A 223 -3.72 -1.76 -12.18
CA THR A 223 -4.42 -0.47 -12.19
C THR A 223 -3.50 0.64 -12.68
N LEU A 224 -4.02 1.55 -13.49
CA LEU A 224 -3.27 2.66 -14.08
C LEU A 224 -3.38 3.92 -13.22
N THR A 225 -2.94 3.82 -11.96
CA THR A 225 -3.07 4.89 -10.97
C THR A 225 -1.85 5.80 -10.87
N SER A 226 -0.77 5.50 -11.59
CA SER A 226 0.48 6.27 -11.53
C SER A 226 1.21 6.36 -12.87
N GLN A 227 2.03 7.39 -13.05
CA GLN A 227 2.85 7.58 -14.25
C GLN A 227 3.81 6.42 -14.45
N ARG A 228 4.46 5.97 -13.36
CA ARG A 228 5.36 4.81 -13.37
C ARG A 228 4.65 3.55 -13.87
N GLN A 229 3.43 3.31 -13.38
CA GLN A 229 2.67 2.13 -13.76
C GLN A 229 2.15 2.20 -15.19
N ILE A 230 1.73 3.39 -15.65
CA ILE A 230 1.36 3.62 -17.05
C ILE A 230 2.55 3.33 -17.97
N ALA A 231 3.71 3.94 -17.72
CA ALA A 231 4.90 3.75 -18.53
C ALA A 231 5.30 2.26 -18.59
N ARG A 232 5.21 1.55 -17.46
CA ARG A 232 5.47 0.11 -17.38
C ARG A 232 4.52 -0.70 -18.24
N VAL A 233 3.21 -0.44 -18.15
CA VAL A 233 2.20 -1.15 -18.95
C VAL A 233 2.33 -0.81 -20.42
N GLU A 234 2.54 0.45 -20.77
CA GLU A 234 2.73 0.90 -22.17
C GLU A 234 3.91 0.19 -22.81
N SER A 235 5.06 0.15 -22.12
CA SER A 235 6.25 -0.57 -22.57
C SER A 235 6.00 -2.07 -22.72
N ALA A 236 5.42 -2.71 -21.71
CA ALA A 236 5.19 -4.17 -21.72
C ALA A 236 4.15 -4.63 -22.76
N THR A 237 3.28 -3.73 -23.21
CA THR A 237 2.20 -4.04 -24.16
C THR A 237 2.38 -3.38 -25.52
N ALA A 238 3.54 -2.78 -25.79
CA ALA A 238 3.79 -2.00 -27.00
C ALA A 238 3.52 -2.79 -28.30
N ASP A 239 3.76 -4.09 -28.29
CA ASP A 239 3.48 -5.03 -29.39
C ASP A 239 1.98 -5.22 -29.68
N LEU A 240 1.10 -4.90 -28.71
CA LEU A 240 -0.35 -5.07 -28.80
C LEU A 240 -1.07 -3.81 -29.31
N ASN A 241 -0.45 -3.03 -30.20
CA ASN A 241 -1.09 -1.82 -30.72
C ASN A 241 -2.41 -2.16 -31.46
N GLY A 242 -3.52 -1.53 -31.05
CA GLY A 242 -4.88 -1.84 -31.52
C GLY A 242 -5.47 -3.18 -31.04
N GLN A 243 -4.67 -4.11 -30.49
CA GLN A 243 -5.12 -5.43 -30.01
C GLN A 243 -5.32 -5.48 -28.49
N LEU A 244 -4.71 -4.55 -27.74
CA LEU A 244 -4.71 -4.57 -26.27
C LEU A 244 -6.12 -4.63 -25.67
N VAL A 245 -7.09 -3.92 -26.26
CA VAL A 245 -8.48 -3.89 -25.78
C VAL A 245 -9.13 -5.28 -25.71
N GLY A 246 -8.72 -6.20 -26.59
CA GLY A 246 -9.23 -7.57 -26.66
C GLY A 246 -8.31 -8.63 -26.07
N THR A 247 -7.16 -8.24 -25.51
CA THR A 247 -6.17 -9.18 -24.96
C THR A 247 -6.60 -9.62 -23.55
N ASP A 248 -6.55 -10.92 -23.27
CA ASP A 248 -6.88 -11.50 -21.96
C ASP A 248 -5.86 -11.21 -20.85
N ALA A 249 -6.26 -11.44 -19.60
CA ALA A 249 -5.42 -11.21 -18.43
C ALA A 249 -4.14 -12.07 -18.42
N GLU A 250 -4.20 -13.34 -18.84
CA GLU A 250 -3.03 -14.22 -18.85
C GLU A 250 -1.93 -13.68 -19.77
N SER A 251 -2.31 -13.23 -20.96
CA SER A 251 -1.42 -12.65 -21.98
C SER A 251 -0.81 -11.33 -21.52
N ILE A 252 -1.57 -10.50 -20.80
CA ILE A 252 -1.09 -9.25 -20.19
C ILE A 252 -0.09 -9.55 -19.06
N VAL A 253 -0.43 -10.48 -18.16
CA VAL A 253 0.42 -10.90 -17.05
C VAL A 253 1.74 -11.48 -17.56
N ALA A 254 1.70 -12.34 -18.58
CA ALA A 254 2.89 -12.94 -19.17
C ALA A 254 3.86 -11.87 -19.74
N ARG A 255 3.35 -10.86 -20.43
CA ARG A 255 4.14 -9.75 -20.96
C ARG A 255 4.76 -8.90 -19.86
N MET A 256 3.98 -8.56 -18.84
CA MET A 256 4.44 -7.78 -17.70
C MET A 256 5.52 -8.53 -16.89
N ALA A 257 5.41 -9.85 -16.79
CA ALA A 257 6.42 -10.71 -16.16
C ALA A 257 7.71 -10.78 -17.00
N ALA A 258 7.60 -10.91 -18.33
CA ALA A 258 8.75 -10.93 -19.23
C ALA A 258 9.52 -9.59 -19.20
N GLY A 259 8.81 -8.46 -19.26
CA GLY A 259 9.42 -7.12 -19.17
C GLY A 259 10.12 -6.86 -17.82
N ALA A 260 9.63 -7.45 -16.73
CA ALA A 260 10.27 -7.38 -15.42
C ALA A 260 11.55 -8.24 -15.31
N GLN A 261 11.71 -9.24 -16.18
CA GLN A 261 12.90 -10.10 -16.25
C GLN A 261 13.96 -9.54 -17.20
N SER A 262 13.56 -8.82 -18.26
CA SER A 262 14.46 -8.21 -19.24
C SER A 262 15.20 -6.97 -18.74
N GLY A 263 15.14 -6.66 -17.44
CA GLY A 263 16.04 -5.71 -16.81
C GLY A 263 15.77 -4.23 -17.06
N VAL A 264 14.55 -3.83 -17.46
CA VAL A 264 14.17 -2.40 -17.43
C VAL A 264 14.24 -1.96 -15.96
N PRO A 265 15.25 -1.17 -15.55
CA PRO A 265 15.51 -0.94 -14.13
C PRO A 265 14.48 0.05 -13.61
N GLY A 266 13.66 -0.35 -12.64
CA GLY A 266 13.17 0.50 -11.55
C GLY A 266 12.60 1.90 -11.87
N GLY A 267 12.11 2.20 -13.07
CA GLY A 267 11.75 3.58 -13.45
C GLY A 267 12.88 4.60 -13.21
N ASP A 268 12.56 5.88 -13.34
CA ASP A 268 13.58 6.94 -13.25
C ASP A 268 13.99 7.30 -11.81
N LEU A 269 13.17 6.91 -10.83
CA LEU A 269 13.36 7.17 -9.40
C LEU A 269 12.95 5.95 -8.56
N PRO A 270 13.43 5.80 -7.32
CA PRO A 270 12.89 4.80 -6.39
C PRO A 270 11.41 5.05 -6.12
N ARG A 271 10.66 3.99 -5.82
CA ARG A 271 9.24 4.10 -5.43
C ARG A 271 9.11 4.33 -3.93
N GLU A 272 10.03 3.81 -3.14
CA GLU A 272 10.06 3.99 -1.70
C GLU A 272 11.41 4.52 -1.25
N VAL A 273 11.38 5.59 -0.45
CA VAL A 273 12.56 6.18 0.17
C VAL A 273 12.41 6.08 1.68
N VAL A 274 13.41 5.50 2.33
CA VAL A 274 13.56 5.55 3.78
C VAL A 274 14.48 6.71 4.11
N LEU A 275 13.99 7.68 4.89
CA LEU A 275 14.73 8.88 5.27
C LEU A 275 14.92 8.93 6.78
N GLU A 276 16.18 8.87 7.20
CA GLU A 276 16.57 9.07 8.59
C GLU A 276 16.71 10.57 8.88
N LEU A 277 15.93 11.09 9.82
CA LEU A 277 15.99 12.50 10.22
C LEU A 277 17.00 12.75 11.35
N THR A 278 17.18 11.79 12.23
CA THR A 278 18.04 11.88 13.40
C THR A 278 18.49 10.48 13.82
N THR A 279 19.58 10.42 14.57
CA THR A 279 20.08 9.21 15.23
C THR A 279 19.67 9.11 16.68
N ARG A 280 19.04 10.16 17.22
CA ARG A 280 18.50 10.18 18.59
C ARG A 280 17.35 9.20 18.73
N ARG A 281 17.34 8.46 19.83
CA ARG A 281 16.27 7.52 20.20
C ARG A 281 16.23 7.42 21.72
N ASP A 282 15.04 7.42 22.29
CA ASP A 282 14.87 7.30 23.75
C ASP A 282 14.93 5.84 24.23
N SER A 283 14.59 4.90 23.36
CA SER A 283 14.74 3.46 23.63
C SER A 283 16.11 2.90 23.19
N ARG A 284 16.40 1.66 23.61
CA ARG A 284 17.58 0.88 23.22
C ARG A 284 17.16 -0.55 22.85
N PRO A 285 16.45 -0.75 21.72
CA PRO A 285 15.91 -2.06 21.39
C PRO A 285 17.01 -3.06 21.08
N ILE A 286 16.85 -4.31 21.55
CA ILE A 286 17.82 -5.40 21.34
C ILE A 286 18.03 -5.76 19.85
N PHE A 287 17.13 -5.30 18.98
CA PHE A 287 17.16 -5.50 17.54
C PHE A 287 17.56 -4.23 16.76
N SER A 288 18.17 -3.23 17.43
CA SER A 288 18.61 -1.98 16.81
C SER A 288 20.06 -1.62 17.19
N PRO A 289 20.88 -1.08 16.27
CA PRO A 289 22.22 -0.58 16.56
C PRO A 289 22.25 0.86 17.11
N ALA A 290 21.10 1.45 17.40
CA ALA A 290 20.97 2.82 17.89
C ALA A 290 21.84 3.09 19.13
N GLY A 291 22.46 4.28 19.17
CA GLY A 291 23.36 4.68 20.26
C GLY A 291 24.78 4.11 20.18
N SER A 292 25.11 3.36 19.11
CA SER A 292 26.49 2.96 18.83
C SER A 292 27.26 4.06 18.09
N ALA A 293 28.57 4.15 18.32
CA ALA A 293 29.45 5.09 17.62
C ALA A 293 29.44 4.89 16.08
N ALA A 294 29.13 3.67 15.61
CA ALA A 294 29.02 3.37 14.18
C ALA A 294 27.80 4.01 13.51
N THR A 295 26.85 4.52 14.29
CA THR A 295 25.59 5.10 13.81
C THR A 295 25.41 6.55 14.22
N ASP A 296 26.36 7.13 14.96
CA ASP A 296 26.29 8.50 15.44
C ASP A 296 26.57 9.48 14.29
N ARG A 297 25.62 10.37 14.05
CA ARG A 297 25.67 11.34 12.95
C ARG A 297 24.69 12.50 13.22
N PRO A 298 24.90 13.69 12.64
CA PRO A 298 24.05 14.85 12.87
C PRO A 298 22.63 14.64 12.35
N ASP A 299 21.71 15.50 12.81
CA ASP A 299 20.35 15.59 12.29
C ASP A 299 20.36 16.09 10.84
N LEU A 300 19.39 15.61 10.06
CA LEU A 300 19.21 16.04 8.68
C LEU A 300 18.58 17.45 8.65
N PRO A 301 19.23 18.45 8.05
CA PRO A 301 18.64 19.78 7.93
C PRO A 301 17.32 19.77 7.14
N LEU A 302 16.35 20.57 7.58
CA LEU A 302 15.03 20.64 6.95
C LEU A 302 15.10 21.02 5.45
N ASP A 303 16.01 21.90 5.07
CA ASP A 303 16.20 22.31 3.67
C ASP A 303 16.70 21.16 2.79
N VAL A 304 17.54 20.27 3.34
CA VAL A 304 17.99 19.04 2.66
C VAL A 304 16.81 18.09 2.48
N ALA A 305 16.01 17.88 3.54
CA ALA A 305 14.82 17.04 3.47
C ALA A 305 13.81 17.55 2.43
N ARG A 306 13.56 18.87 2.38
CA ARG A 306 12.68 19.49 1.39
C ARG A 306 13.17 19.27 -0.04
N ARG A 307 14.45 19.51 -0.31
CA ARG A 307 15.02 19.28 -1.65
C ARG A 307 14.87 17.82 -2.11
N LEU A 308 15.16 16.87 -1.23
CA LEU A 308 14.96 15.44 -1.54
C LEU A 308 13.51 15.12 -1.88
N ILE A 309 12.58 15.66 -1.10
CA ILE A 309 11.14 15.48 -1.33
C ILE A 309 10.72 16.10 -2.66
N ASP A 310 11.24 17.27 -3.01
CA ASP A 310 10.94 17.93 -4.29
C ASP A 310 11.44 17.10 -5.48
N GLU A 311 12.62 16.46 -5.36
CA GLU A 311 13.11 15.51 -6.36
C GLU A 311 12.23 14.25 -6.46
N MET A 312 11.78 13.72 -5.32
CA MET A 312 10.87 12.56 -5.24
C MET A 312 9.49 12.83 -5.83
N ALA A 313 9.03 14.09 -5.79
CA ALA A 313 7.73 14.52 -6.28
C ALA A 313 7.59 14.48 -7.81
N ALA A 314 8.68 14.21 -8.54
CA ALA A 314 8.63 14.01 -9.99
C ALA A 314 7.79 12.78 -10.40
N LEU A 315 7.50 11.85 -9.47
CA LEU A 315 6.58 10.75 -9.67
C LEU A 315 5.47 10.73 -8.62
N ASP A 316 4.29 10.31 -9.04
CA ASP A 316 3.01 10.40 -8.33
C ASP A 316 2.66 9.15 -7.50
N ASP A 317 3.58 8.19 -7.38
CA ASP A 317 3.41 6.98 -6.58
C ASP A 317 4.52 6.72 -5.57
N THR A 318 5.29 7.76 -5.25
CA THR A 318 6.39 7.70 -4.31
C THR A 318 5.88 7.58 -2.87
N ARG A 319 6.57 6.74 -2.09
CA ARG A 319 6.38 6.50 -0.65
C ARG A 319 7.60 7.00 0.11
N LEU A 320 7.37 7.75 1.18
CA LEU A 320 8.39 8.21 2.12
C LEU A 320 8.13 7.55 3.47
N THR A 321 9.13 6.82 3.96
CA THR A 321 9.13 6.30 5.32
C THR A 321 10.17 7.07 6.14
N LEU A 322 9.71 7.84 7.12
CA LEU A 322 10.58 8.46 8.11
C LEU A 322 10.93 7.39 9.15
N ALA A 323 12.16 6.88 9.09
CA ALA A 323 12.65 5.79 9.92
C ALA A 323 14.19 5.77 9.91
N GLY A 324 14.80 4.88 10.67
CA GLY A 324 16.25 4.74 10.73
C GLY A 324 16.68 4.11 12.03
N VAL A 325 17.91 4.40 12.47
CA VAL A 325 18.35 3.99 13.80
C VAL A 325 17.71 4.86 14.89
N GLY A 326 17.48 6.14 14.61
CA GLY A 326 16.81 7.08 15.50
C GLY A 326 15.27 7.04 15.42
N ASP A 327 14.64 7.79 16.32
CA ASP A 327 13.19 8.07 16.30
C ASP A 327 12.95 9.42 15.62
N PRO A 328 12.25 9.46 14.46
CA PRO A 328 12.02 10.69 13.73
C PRO A 328 11.25 11.74 14.54
N LEU A 329 10.41 11.35 15.51
CA LEU A 329 9.66 12.29 16.34
C LEU A 329 10.54 13.14 17.26
N LEU A 330 11.82 12.76 17.45
CA LEU A 330 12.80 13.56 18.19
C LEU A 330 13.47 14.62 17.33
N HIS A 331 13.22 14.64 16.02
CA HIS A 331 13.64 15.73 15.14
C HIS A 331 12.71 16.94 15.31
N ALA A 332 13.26 18.16 15.34
CA ALA A 332 12.46 19.37 15.54
C ALA A 332 11.44 19.60 14.41
N ASP A 333 11.86 19.32 13.18
CA ASP A 333 11.05 19.58 11.98
C ASP A 333 10.29 18.34 11.44
N CYS A 334 10.17 17.26 12.22
CA CYS A 334 9.53 16.02 11.75
C CYS A 334 8.15 16.26 11.12
N ILE A 335 7.30 17.04 11.80
CA ILE A 335 5.94 17.32 11.33
C ILE A 335 5.96 18.17 10.05
N GLU A 336 6.94 19.06 9.90
CA GLU A 336 7.09 19.88 8.70
C GLU A 336 7.54 19.05 7.49
N VAL A 337 8.44 18.09 7.69
CA VAL A 337 8.83 17.11 6.66
C VAL A 337 7.61 16.31 6.20
N ILE A 338 6.77 15.84 7.13
CA ILE A 338 5.52 15.12 6.80
C ILE A 338 4.60 16.00 5.95
N ARG A 339 4.38 17.25 6.34
CA ARG A 339 3.50 18.19 5.61
C ARG A 339 4.03 18.48 4.21
N HIS A 340 5.34 18.72 4.09
CA HIS A 340 5.98 19.02 2.81
C HIS A 340 5.87 17.84 1.84
N ALA A 341 6.11 16.61 2.30
CA ALA A 341 5.95 15.40 1.50
C ALA A 341 4.49 15.18 1.06
N ALA A 342 3.55 15.20 2.01
CA ALA A 342 2.14 15.00 1.70
C ALA A 342 1.56 16.09 0.77
N GLY A 343 2.06 17.34 0.88
CA GLY A 343 1.69 18.44 -0.03
C GLY A 343 2.04 18.16 -1.49
N HIS A 344 3.08 17.35 -1.74
CA HIS A 344 3.46 16.87 -3.07
C HIS A 344 2.72 15.59 -3.49
N GLY A 345 1.80 15.08 -2.67
CA GLY A 345 1.09 13.83 -2.92
C GLY A 345 1.88 12.56 -2.61
N ILE A 346 3.04 12.68 -1.96
CA ILE A 346 3.86 11.54 -1.52
C ILE A 346 3.17 10.86 -0.34
N ALA A 347 3.10 9.52 -0.37
CA ALA A 347 2.57 8.74 0.74
C ALA A 347 3.57 8.75 1.91
N VAL A 348 3.12 8.98 3.14
CA VAL A 348 4.03 9.15 4.30
C VAL A 348 3.76 8.15 5.42
N ASN A 349 4.77 7.38 5.79
CA ASN A 349 4.80 6.55 6.99
C ASN A 349 5.84 7.10 7.98
N VAL A 350 5.51 7.08 9.27
CA VAL A 350 6.43 7.42 10.35
C VAL A 350 6.65 6.18 11.21
N GLU A 351 7.87 5.63 11.25
CA GLU A 351 8.23 4.55 12.17
C GLU A 351 8.83 5.14 13.45
N THR A 352 8.24 4.85 14.60
CA THR A 352 8.57 5.50 15.87
C THR A 352 8.38 4.55 17.05
N ASP A 353 9.03 4.82 18.18
CA ASP A 353 8.73 4.16 19.45
C ASP A 353 7.56 4.83 20.18
N LEU A 354 7.15 6.02 19.69
CA LEU A 354 6.08 6.86 20.23
C LEU A 354 6.27 7.19 21.73
N LEU A 355 7.51 7.47 22.12
CA LEU A 355 7.90 7.75 23.52
C LEU A 355 7.94 9.24 23.88
N SER A 356 7.52 10.14 22.98
CA SER A 356 7.44 11.56 23.30
C SER A 356 6.53 11.79 24.52
N GLY A 357 7.12 12.21 25.64
CA GLY A 357 6.37 12.61 26.85
C GLY A 357 5.63 13.93 26.68
N ASP A 358 5.91 14.66 25.60
CA ASP A 358 5.20 15.88 25.21
C ASP A 358 3.93 15.51 24.42
N GLY A 359 2.77 15.78 25.03
CA GLY A 359 1.46 15.58 24.42
C GLY A 359 1.22 16.45 23.18
N GLU A 360 1.94 17.58 23.03
CA GLU A 360 1.82 18.44 21.85
C GLU A 360 2.36 17.76 20.59
N ARG A 361 3.48 17.03 20.69
CA ARG A 361 4.01 16.25 19.56
C ARG A 361 3.07 15.15 19.12
N ILE A 362 2.45 14.45 20.07
CA ILE A 362 1.47 13.39 19.77
C ILE A 362 0.23 13.98 19.10
N ALA A 363 -0.26 15.13 19.59
CA ALA A 363 -1.36 15.86 18.96
C ALA A 363 -1.00 16.33 17.55
N ALA A 364 0.19 16.91 17.37
CA ALA A 364 0.68 17.36 16.06
C ALA A 364 0.83 16.21 15.06
N LEU A 365 1.25 15.02 15.51
CA LEU A 365 1.30 13.82 14.69
C LEU A 365 -0.10 13.34 14.29
N ALA A 366 -1.06 13.32 15.21
CA ALA A 366 -2.46 12.99 14.92
C ALA A 366 -3.12 14.00 13.96
N GLU A 367 -2.64 15.25 13.97
CA GLU A 367 -3.06 16.33 13.07
C GLU A 367 -2.26 16.37 11.76
N SER A 368 -1.18 15.62 11.64
CA SER A 368 -0.35 15.60 10.45
C SER A 368 -1.04 14.89 9.28
N PRO A 369 -0.68 15.17 8.02
CA PRO A 369 -1.23 14.45 6.87
C PRO A 369 -0.57 13.08 6.61
N ALA A 370 0.13 12.50 7.60
CA ALA A 370 0.71 11.17 7.45
C ALA A 370 -0.35 10.11 7.14
N ASP A 371 0.01 9.13 6.31
CA ASP A 371 -0.84 7.97 6.04
C ASP A 371 -0.82 7.01 7.21
N LEU A 372 0.39 6.67 7.64
CA LEU A 372 0.66 5.62 8.62
C LEU A 372 1.57 6.16 9.73
N VAL A 373 1.31 5.70 10.94
CA VAL A 373 2.24 5.79 12.07
C VAL A 373 2.49 4.36 12.52
N SER A 374 3.67 3.85 12.19
CA SER A 374 4.09 2.51 12.54
C SER A 374 4.84 2.55 13.87
N ILE A 375 4.37 1.81 14.87
CA ILE A 375 4.83 1.98 16.26
C ILE A 375 5.49 0.70 16.74
N HIS A 376 6.75 0.79 17.16
CA HIS A 376 7.46 -0.34 17.76
C HIS A 376 6.90 -0.64 19.16
N LEU A 377 6.00 -1.63 19.23
CA LEU A 377 5.38 -2.13 20.46
C LEU A 377 5.53 -3.65 20.54
N PRO A 378 6.75 -4.21 20.58
CA PRO A 378 6.98 -5.64 20.45
C PRO A 378 6.75 -6.41 21.77
N ALA A 379 5.68 -6.08 22.50
CA ALA A 379 5.33 -6.68 23.79
C ALA A 379 3.86 -6.40 24.17
N LEU A 380 3.32 -7.25 25.03
CA LEU A 380 2.06 -7.09 25.77
C LEU A 380 2.26 -6.73 27.24
N ALA A 381 3.36 -7.16 27.84
CA ALA A 381 3.70 -6.87 29.23
C ALA A 381 4.80 -5.82 29.33
N ALA A 382 4.73 -4.97 30.37
CA ALA A 382 5.73 -3.95 30.64
C ALA A 382 7.15 -4.54 30.82
N GLN A 383 7.25 -5.70 31.49
CA GLN A 383 8.52 -6.39 31.69
C GLN A 383 9.15 -6.83 30.35
N THR A 384 8.37 -7.44 29.47
CA THR A 384 8.81 -7.87 28.13
C THR A 384 9.19 -6.66 27.28
N TYR A 385 8.41 -5.57 27.36
CA TYR A 385 8.73 -4.32 26.69
C TYR A 385 10.07 -3.77 27.17
N ALA A 386 10.29 -3.66 28.48
CA ALA A 386 11.56 -3.19 29.04
C ALA A 386 12.75 -4.07 28.64
N GLN A 387 12.56 -5.39 28.59
CA GLN A 387 13.59 -6.33 28.16
C GLN A 387 13.94 -6.17 26.67
N VAL A 388 12.95 -5.93 25.81
CA VAL A 388 13.13 -5.89 24.36
C VAL A 388 13.50 -4.50 23.85
N MET A 389 12.89 -3.45 24.40
CA MET A 389 13.11 -2.05 24.02
C MET A 389 14.18 -1.36 24.87
N GLY A 390 14.66 -1.99 25.94
CA GLY A 390 15.72 -1.46 26.81
C GLY A 390 15.28 -0.32 27.72
N VAL A 391 13.98 -0.03 27.81
CA VAL A 391 13.40 1.06 28.63
C VAL A 391 12.05 0.66 29.21
N ASP A 392 11.79 1.04 30.46
CA ASP A 392 10.49 0.82 31.13
C ASP A 392 9.49 1.93 30.77
N ALA A 393 9.06 1.94 29.51
CA ALA A 393 8.20 2.99 28.95
C ALA A 393 6.91 2.46 28.29
N TYR A 394 6.52 1.22 28.59
CA TYR A 394 5.36 0.58 27.96
C TYR A 394 4.06 1.34 28.20
N ALA A 395 3.81 1.76 29.45
CA ALA A 395 2.62 2.52 29.80
C ALA A 395 2.56 3.88 29.09
N LEU A 396 3.71 4.55 28.93
CA LEU A 396 3.82 5.80 28.18
C LEU A 396 3.48 5.59 26.71
N ALA A 397 4.08 4.58 26.07
CA ALA A 397 3.83 4.28 24.66
C ALA A 397 2.34 3.97 24.42
N LEU A 398 1.70 3.16 25.28
CA LEU A 398 0.27 2.88 25.18
C LEU A 398 -0.59 4.14 25.41
N GLY A 399 -0.25 4.97 26.39
CA GLY A 399 -0.93 6.24 26.63
C GLY A 399 -0.85 7.17 25.42
N ASN A 400 0.30 7.23 24.75
CA ASN A 400 0.49 8.01 23.54
C ASN A 400 -0.29 7.45 22.34
N VAL A 401 -0.37 6.11 22.19
CA VAL A 401 -1.26 5.49 21.19
C VAL A 401 -2.71 5.90 21.41
N GLN A 402 -3.18 5.81 22.66
CA GLN A 402 -4.54 6.21 23.02
C GLN A 402 -4.78 7.70 22.74
N GLY A 403 -3.82 8.55 23.06
CA GLY A 403 -3.86 9.99 22.77
C GLY A 403 -3.97 10.28 21.28
N LEU A 404 -3.14 9.62 20.46
CA LEU A 404 -3.16 9.75 19.00
C LEU A 404 -4.52 9.32 18.42
N VAL A 405 -5.01 8.13 18.80
CA VAL A 405 -6.30 7.60 18.30
C VAL A 405 -7.47 8.51 18.72
N SER A 406 -7.49 8.94 19.98
CA SER A 406 -8.55 9.81 20.51
C SER A 406 -8.55 11.18 19.84
N ARG A 407 -7.36 11.78 19.62
CA ARG A 407 -7.23 13.07 18.92
C ARG A 407 -7.70 12.96 17.46
N ARG A 408 -7.28 11.90 16.75
CA ARG A 408 -7.72 11.63 15.38
C ARG A 408 -9.24 11.47 15.29
N ALA A 409 -9.85 10.75 16.23
CA ALA A 409 -11.30 10.57 16.30
C ALA A 409 -12.05 11.89 16.59
N ALA A 410 -11.54 12.71 17.52
CA ALA A 410 -12.11 14.02 17.84
C ALA A 410 -12.09 14.99 16.65
N LEU A 411 -11.12 14.85 15.74
CA LEU A 411 -11.02 15.62 14.50
C LEU A 411 -11.82 15.01 13.34
N ASN A 412 -12.51 13.89 13.56
CA ASN A 412 -13.22 13.12 12.54
C ASN A 412 -12.32 12.80 11.34
N ARG A 413 -11.13 12.21 11.59
CA ARG A 413 -10.14 11.88 10.56
C ARG A 413 -9.93 10.38 10.40
N GLY A 414 -9.64 9.95 9.17
CA GLY A 414 -9.28 8.56 8.85
C GLY A 414 -7.81 8.25 9.11
N THR A 415 -6.94 9.24 8.98
CA THR A 415 -5.48 9.11 9.02
C THR A 415 -4.86 10.03 10.08
N PRO A 416 -3.66 9.71 10.61
CA PRO A 416 -2.85 8.53 10.27
C PRO A 416 -3.46 7.21 10.78
N LEU A 417 -3.19 6.11 10.08
CA LEU A 417 -3.46 4.76 10.54
C LEU A 417 -2.40 4.34 11.55
N VAL A 418 -2.83 3.72 12.65
CA VAL A 418 -1.91 3.18 13.65
C VAL A 418 -1.53 1.76 13.24
N ILE A 419 -0.24 1.52 13.03
CA ILE A 419 0.31 0.22 12.63
C ILE A 419 1.28 -0.29 13.73
N PRO A 420 0.79 -1.06 14.70
CA PRO A 420 1.65 -1.69 15.70
C PRO A 420 2.63 -2.66 15.03
N LEU A 421 3.90 -2.54 15.39
CA LEU A 421 5.00 -3.36 14.90
C LEU A 421 5.53 -4.26 16.01
N PHE A 422 5.58 -5.57 15.74
CA PHE A 422 6.17 -6.58 16.61
C PHE A 422 7.39 -7.20 15.96
N THR A 423 8.58 -6.77 16.36
CA THR A 423 9.82 -7.43 15.97
C THR A 423 9.98 -8.73 16.75
N LYS A 424 9.80 -9.87 16.07
CA LYS A 424 9.79 -11.21 16.63
C LYS A 424 11.18 -11.67 17.08
N CYS A 425 11.44 -11.55 18.37
CA CYS A 425 12.69 -11.95 19.01
C CYS A 425 12.47 -13.19 19.89
N ARG A 426 13.57 -13.84 20.33
CA ARG A 426 13.47 -14.97 21.28
C ARG A 426 12.78 -14.60 22.59
N GLN A 427 12.96 -13.35 23.03
CA GLN A 427 12.52 -12.82 24.32
C GLN A 427 11.01 -12.57 24.40
N ASN A 428 10.36 -12.27 23.28
CA ASN A 428 8.93 -11.90 23.26
C ASN A 428 8.04 -12.89 22.51
N LEU A 429 8.60 -13.98 21.95
CA LEU A 429 7.86 -14.92 21.10
C LEU A 429 6.55 -15.42 21.73
N GLN A 430 6.54 -15.66 23.04
CA GLN A 430 5.38 -16.16 23.77
C GLN A 430 4.18 -15.19 23.76
N GLU A 431 4.44 -13.89 23.57
CA GLU A 431 3.39 -12.86 23.54
C GLU A 431 2.87 -12.59 22.12
N MET A 432 3.51 -13.15 21.08
CA MET A 432 3.26 -12.75 19.68
C MET A 432 1.81 -12.97 19.22
N GLU A 433 1.24 -14.15 19.46
CA GLU A 433 -0.14 -14.47 19.04
C GLU A 433 -1.18 -13.61 19.79
N PRO A 434 -1.22 -13.57 21.13
CA PRO A 434 -2.17 -12.71 21.83
C PRO A 434 -1.94 -11.22 21.51
N TRP A 435 -0.69 -10.81 21.23
CA TRP A 435 -0.37 -9.45 20.80
C TRP A 435 -1.03 -9.13 19.47
N TYR A 436 -0.89 -10.04 18.50
CA TYR A 436 -1.44 -9.88 17.16
C TYR A 436 -2.96 -9.72 17.23
N ASP A 437 -3.63 -10.61 17.97
CA ASP A 437 -5.08 -10.57 18.12
C ASP A 437 -5.55 -9.31 18.85
N GLN A 438 -4.85 -8.87 19.91
CA GLN A 438 -5.20 -7.64 20.64
C GLN A 438 -5.17 -6.41 19.73
N TRP A 439 -4.08 -6.22 18.98
CA TRP A 439 -3.91 -5.05 18.13
C TRP A 439 -4.81 -5.07 16.90
N LEU A 440 -5.04 -6.26 16.34
CA LEU A 440 -5.98 -6.41 15.25
C LEU A 440 -7.41 -6.04 15.67
N ARG A 441 -7.83 -6.38 16.91
CA ARG A 441 -9.10 -5.90 17.49
C ARG A 441 -9.11 -4.40 17.76
N ALA A 442 -8.03 -3.88 18.33
CA ALA A 442 -7.99 -2.50 18.81
C ALA A 442 -7.92 -1.46 17.69
N VAL A 443 -7.10 -1.70 16.65
CA VAL A 443 -6.83 -0.72 15.59
C VAL A 443 -6.97 -1.28 14.18
N GLY A 444 -7.34 -2.56 14.02
CA GLY A 444 -7.54 -3.18 12.71
C GLY A 444 -6.26 -3.52 11.96
N SER A 445 -5.09 -3.37 12.58
CA SER A 445 -3.79 -3.68 11.98
C SER A 445 -2.80 -4.19 13.02
N ALA A 446 -1.94 -5.12 12.63
CA ALA A 446 -0.82 -5.62 13.41
C ALA A 446 0.21 -6.21 12.44
N VAL A 447 1.49 -5.84 12.58
CA VAL A 447 2.56 -6.30 11.69
C VAL A 447 3.65 -7.00 12.48
N ILE A 448 3.94 -8.24 12.12
CA ILE A 448 5.03 -9.03 12.71
C ILE A 448 6.22 -8.97 11.76
N LEU A 449 7.36 -8.52 12.27
CA LEU A 449 8.61 -8.38 11.53
C LEU A 449 9.67 -9.34 12.10
N GLY A 450 10.58 -9.82 11.26
CA GLY A 450 11.79 -10.50 11.75
C GLY A 450 12.88 -9.48 12.09
N PRO A 451 13.66 -9.64 13.16
CA PRO A 451 14.81 -8.78 13.43
C PRO A 451 15.86 -8.92 12.34
N SER A 452 16.75 -7.94 12.24
CA SER A 452 17.95 -7.99 11.40
C SER A 452 19.19 -7.80 12.25
N THR A 453 20.31 -8.34 11.78
CA THR A 453 21.64 -8.08 12.34
C THR A 453 22.34 -6.88 11.71
N PHE A 454 21.69 -6.19 10.75
CA PHE A 454 22.28 -5.10 9.96
C PHE A 454 23.60 -5.52 9.30
N ALA A 455 23.56 -6.68 8.63
CA ALA A 455 24.72 -7.35 8.06
C ALA A 455 25.86 -7.56 9.09
N GLY A 456 25.49 -8.10 10.25
CA GLY A 456 26.41 -8.51 11.32
C GLY A 456 26.90 -7.39 12.24
N LEU A 457 26.27 -6.21 12.23
CA LEU A 457 26.60 -5.10 13.12
C LEU A 457 26.14 -5.37 14.56
N ILE A 458 25.02 -6.06 14.74
CA ILE A 458 24.49 -6.44 16.06
C ILE A 458 24.26 -7.95 16.17
N PRO A 459 24.16 -8.50 17.41
CA PRO A 459 23.87 -9.91 17.62
C PRO A 459 22.53 -10.34 17.02
N ASP A 460 22.45 -11.61 16.61
CA ASP A 460 21.23 -12.21 16.11
C ASP A 460 20.28 -12.59 17.25
N VAL A 461 19.14 -11.89 17.33
CA VAL A 461 18.06 -12.13 18.31
C VAL A 461 16.87 -12.88 17.72
N ALA A 462 16.95 -13.32 16.45
CA ALA A 462 15.86 -14.03 15.77
C ALA A 462 15.58 -15.40 16.38
N VAL A 463 14.32 -15.82 16.34
CA VAL A 463 13.90 -17.17 16.76
C VAL A 463 14.50 -18.25 15.87
N ALA A 464 14.49 -18.01 14.55
CA ALA A 464 15.01 -18.92 13.53
C ALA A 464 15.42 -18.12 12.29
N ASP A 465 16.33 -18.70 11.50
CA ASP A 465 16.66 -18.19 10.17
C ASP A 465 15.53 -18.54 9.19
N MET A 466 14.83 -17.50 8.72
CA MET A 466 13.73 -17.64 7.76
C MET A 466 14.15 -17.26 6.34
N SER A 467 15.44 -17.03 6.10
CA SER A 467 15.92 -16.74 4.76
C SER A 467 15.80 -17.99 3.87
N PRO A 468 15.26 -17.86 2.64
CA PRO A 468 15.17 -19.01 1.75
C PRO A 468 16.54 -19.58 1.42
N PRO A 469 16.65 -20.90 1.17
CA PRO A 469 17.94 -21.54 0.92
C PRO A 469 18.61 -21.06 -0.38
N LEU A 470 17.81 -20.72 -1.39
CA LEU A 470 18.30 -20.20 -2.67
C LEU A 470 18.34 -18.67 -2.66
N ARG A 471 19.54 -18.09 -2.60
CA ARG A 471 19.77 -16.65 -2.74
C ARG A 471 19.39 -16.18 -4.15
N VAL A 472 18.54 -15.17 -4.24
CA VAL A 472 18.21 -14.46 -5.49
C VAL A 472 18.59 -12.98 -5.39
N PRO A 473 18.61 -12.21 -6.50
CA PRO A 473 18.81 -10.77 -6.45
C PRO A 473 17.87 -10.11 -5.43
N CYS A 474 18.43 -9.24 -4.59
CA CYS A 474 17.66 -8.59 -3.52
C CYS A 474 16.45 -7.84 -4.08
N ARG A 475 15.27 -8.10 -3.52
CA ARG A 475 14.01 -7.50 -3.99
C ARG A 475 13.95 -6.00 -3.71
N ARG A 476 14.55 -5.54 -2.60
CA ARG A 476 14.56 -4.14 -2.17
C ARG A 476 15.23 -3.19 -3.17
N LEU A 477 16.30 -3.63 -3.85
CA LEU A 477 17.05 -2.79 -4.81
C LEU A 477 16.24 -2.37 -6.05
N ARG A 478 15.06 -2.94 -6.25
CA ARG A 478 14.17 -2.60 -7.36
C ARG A 478 13.29 -1.39 -7.07
N GLU A 479 12.99 -1.12 -5.80
CA GLU A 479 11.96 -0.14 -5.43
C GLU A 479 12.37 0.78 -4.27
N ARG A 480 13.31 0.35 -3.41
CA ARG A 480 13.67 1.02 -2.16
C ARG A 480 15.04 1.67 -2.23
N LEU A 481 15.15 2.87 -1.65
CA LEU A 481 16.40 3.60 -1.43
C LEU A 481 16.43 4.12 0.02
N ALA A 482 17.62 4.20 0.62
CA ALA A 482 17.80 4.69 1.98
C ALA A 482 18.74 5.91 2.02
N VAL A 483 18.34 6.92 2.79
CA VAL A 483 19.10 8.14 3.05
C VAL A 483 19.30 8.28 4.56
N LEU A 484 20.57 8.38 4.97
CA LEU A 484 20.97 8.56 6.37
C LEU A 484 20.84 10.04 6.78
N SER A 485 20.82 10.32 8.09
CA SER A 485 20.61 11.71 8.55
C SER A 485 21.76 12.69 8.26
N ASP A 486 22.93 12.18 7.84
CA ASP A 486 24.04 13.00 7.31
C ASP A 486 23.94 13.27 5.80
N GLY A 487 22.83 12.87 5.17
CA GLY A 487 22.59 13.04 3.72
C GLY A 487 23.26 11.98 2.85
N CYS A 488 23.86 10.93 3.42
CA CYS A 488 24.43 9.84 2.63
C CYS A 488 23.35 8.90 2.09
N PHE A 489 23.38 8.66 0.78
CA PHE A 489 22.64 7.57 0.15
C PHE A 489 23.39 6.26 0.36
N THR A 490 22.73 5.22 0.86
CA THR A 490 23.37 3.91 1.11
C THR A 490 22.75 2.81 0.26
N THR A 491 23.40 1.65 0.21
CA THR A 491 22.91 0.50 -0.56
C THR A 491 21.48 0.08 -0.18
N CYS A 492 21.13 0.11 1.11
CA CYS A 492 19.78 -0.09 1.64
C CYS A 492 19.76 0.23 3.15
N GLU A 493 18.59 0.12 3.78
CA GLU A 493 18.38 0.34 5.21
C GLU A 493 19.10 -0.66 6.13
N GLN A 494 19.81 -1.66 5.58
CA GLN A 494 20.71 -2.52 6.35
C GLN A 494 22.09 -1.89 6.55
N ASP A 495 22.46 -0.90 5.74
CA ASP A 495 23.73 -0.20 5.81
C ASP A 495 23.66 1.06 6.68
N VAL A 496 23.14 0.90 7.89
CA VAL A 496 22.97 2.00 8.84
C VAL A 496 24.30 2.67 9.24
N ALA A 497 25.42 1.97 9.10
CA ALA A 497 26.76 2.51 9.39
C ALA A 497 27.42 3.19 8.17
N GLY A 498 26.73 3.28 7.02
CA GLY A 498 27.26 3.92 5.83
C GLY A 498 28.51 3.26 5.25
N ARG A 499 28.63 1.92 5.33
CA ARG A 499 29.80 1.18 4.82
C ARG A 499 29.88 1.18 3.29
N GLN A 500 28.76 1.42 2.61
CA GLN A 500 28.64 1.42 1.15
C GLN A 500 27.79 2.60 0.66
N VAL A 501 28.34 3.81 0.83
CA VAL A 501 27.74 5.06 0.33
C VAL A 501 27.69 5.04 -1.20
N GLN A 502 26.52 5.37 -1.76
CA GLN A 502 26.24 5.45 -3.19
C GLN A 502 26.32 6.88 -3.74
N GLY A 503 26.11 7.88 -2.88
CA GLY A 503 26.14 9.31 -3.21
C GLY A 503 25.79 10.16 -1.99
N ARG A 504 25.75 11.48 -2.16
CA ARG A 504 25.39 12.44 -1.10
C ARG A 504 24.39 13.47 -1.59
N THR A 505 23.49 13.89 -0.71
CA THR A 505 22.52 14.96 -0.99
C THR A 505 23.25 16.27 -1.28
N GLY A 506 22.84 16.98 -2.34
CA GLY A 506 23.43 18.26 -2.74
C GLY A 506 24.57 18.13 -3.76
N ASP A 507 25.31 17.01 -3.73
CA ASP A 507 26.36 16.73 -4.72
C ASP A 507 25.79 15.99 -5.94
N ASP A 508 24.91 15.00 -5.69
CA ASP A 508 24.33 14.13 -6.70
C ASP A 508 22.80 14.28 -6.73
N ALA A 509 22.20 14.31 -7.92
CA ALA A 509 20.75 14.21 -8.08
C ALA A 509 20.26 12.79 -7.75
N LEU A 510 19.10 12.68 -7.10
CA LEU A 510 18.48 11.40 -6.73
C LEU A 510 18.31 10.47 -7.93
N SER A 511 17.87 11.01 -9.08
CA SER A 511 17.73 10.27 -10.33
C SER A 511 19.06 9.69 -10.81
N HIS A 512 20.15 10.45 -10.72
CA HIS A 512 21.49 9.97 -11.11
C HIS A 512 21.94 8.80 -10.23
N ILE A 513 21.77 8.91 -8.90
CA ILE A 513 22.11 7.85 -7.94
C ILE A 513 21.29 6.59 -8.27
N TRP A 514 19.99 6.73 -8.50
CA TRP A 514 19.10 5.61 -8.78
C TRP A 514 19.39 4.90 -10.11
N GLN A 515 19.59 5.67 -11.17
CA GLN A 515 19.80 5.15 -12.53
C GLN A 515 21.22 4.66 -12.74
N SER A 516 22.22 5.20 -12.04
CA SER A 516 23.62 4.83 -12.25
C SER A 516 24.14 3.91 -11.15
N LYS A 517 24.15 4.38 -9.90
CA LYS A 517 24.77 3.67 -8.77
C LYS A 517 23.95 2.44 -8.39
N PHE A 518 22.64 2.59 -8.25
CA PHE A 518 21.76 1.46 -7.97
C PHE A 518 21.61 0.51 -9.18
N ALA A 519 21.77 0.98 -10.42
CA ALA A 519 21.84 0.07 -11.57
C ALA A 519 23.08 -0.83 -11.50
N ALA A 520 24.24 -0.28 -11.14
CA ALA A 520 25.45 -1.08 -10.91
C ALA A 520 25.25 -2.12 -9.79
N LEU A 521 24.61 -1.72 -8.67
CA LEU A 521 24.26 -2.66 -7.58
C LEU A 521 23.31 -3.77 -8.06
N ARG A 522 22.29 -3.43 -8.86
CA ARG A 522 21.36 -4.40 -9.45
C ARG A 522 22.08 -5.40 -10.37
N ASN A 523 23.04 -4.94 -11.17
CA ASN A 523 23.84 -5.80 -12.04
C ASN A 523 24.73 -6.76 -11.23
N LEU A 524 25.42 -6.28 -10.20
CA LEU A 524 26.20 -7.14 -9.30
C LEU A 524 25.33 -8.23 -8.65
N HIS A 525 24.10 -7.89 -8.25
CA HIS A 525 23.15 -8.88 -7.74
C HIS A 525 22.67 -9.87 -8.80
N ALA A 526 22.40 -9.41 -10.02
CA ALA A 526 22.00 -10.27 -11.14
C ALA A 526 23.11 -11.27 -11.51
N ASP A 527 24.37 -10.83 -11.46
CA ASP A 527 25.56 -11.64 -11.75
C ASP A 527 25.99 -12.54 -10.58
N GLY A 528 25.30 -12.48 -9.44
CA GLY A 528 25.64 -13.25 -8.24
C GLY A 528 26.91 -12.78 -7.51
N ARG A 529 27.44 -11.60 -7.84
CA ARG A 529 28.68 -11.02 -7.31
C ARG A 529 28.46 -10.30 -5.97
N LEU A 530 27.82 -11.00 -5.03
CA LEU A 530 27.38 -10.46 -3.74
C LEU A 530 28.52 -10.22 -2.75
N GLU A 531 29.57 -11.04 -2.83
CA GLU A 531 30.75 -10.98 -1.94
C GLU A 531 31.56 -9.69 -2.11
N GLU A 532 31.39 -9.00 -3.25
CA GLU A 532 32.00 -7.70 -3.51
C GLU A 532 31.34 -6.55 -2.74
N LEU A 533 30.17 -6.81 -2.15
CA LEU A 533 29.35 -5.83 -1.45
C LEU A 533 29.38 -6.14 0.06
N ALA A 534 30.09 -5.29 0.82
CA ALA A 534 30.35 -5.48 2.25
C ALA A 534 29.08 -5.78 3.10
N VAL A 535 27.96 -5.16 2.76
CA VAL A 535 26.66 -5.34 3.43
C VAL A 535 25.96 -6.59 2.87
N CYS A 536 25.94 -6.76 1.55
CA CYS A 536 25.12 -7.79 0.90
C CYS A 536 25.67 -9.21 1.10
N ALA A 537 27.00 -9.36 1.23
CA ALA A 537 27.70 -10.62 1.47
C ALA A 537 27.17 -11.35 2.72
N LYS A 538 26.88 -10.59 3.80
CA LYS A 538 26.41 -11.14 5.08
C LYS A 538 24.91 -10.93 5.34
N CYS A 539 24.20 -10.32 4.39
CA CYS A 539 22.80 -9.95 4.56
C CYS A 539 21.88 -11.16 4.38
N LYS A 540 20.91 -11.34 5.29
CA LYS A 540 19.85 -12.36 5.20
C LYS A 540 18.49 -11.79 4.79
N GLU A 541 18.40 -10.48 4.56
CA GLU A 541 17.14 -9.74 4.36
C GLU A 541 16.73 -9.62 2.88
N TRP A 542 17.51 -10.17 1.96
CA TRP A 542 17.37 -10.00 0.51
C TRP A 542 16.03 -10.47 -0.08
N HIS A 543 15.35 -11.40 0.59
CA HIS A 543 14.08 -11.98 0.16
C HIS A 543 12.86 -11.13 0.56
N ARG A 544 13.06 -10.15 1.45
CA ARG A 544 12.02 -9.25 1.92
C ARG A 544 11.83 -8.11 0.91
N ALA A 545 10.58 -7.72 0.66
CA ALA A 545 10.23 -6.65 -0.27
C ALA A 545 10.47 -5.29 0.39
#